data_AF-T0YRZ6-F1
#
_entry.id   AF-T0YRZ6-F1
#
_cell.length_a   1.000
_cell.length_b   1.000
_cell.length_c   1.000
_cell.angle_alpha   90.00
_cell.angle_beta   90.00
_cell.angle_gamma   90.00
#
_symmetry.space_group_name_H-M   'P 1'
#
loop_
_entity.id
_entity.type
_entity.pdbx_description
1 polymer ?
#
loop_
_entity_poly.entity_id
_entity_poly.type
_entity_poly.pdbx_seq_one_letter_code
_entity_poly.pdbx_strand_id
1 'polypeptide(L)'
;MNAGFFALYDHEHRTLGSSLIMRDERTVFPGQRVSLDLALSPAARFLGVLAAYRDVRTARWRAVVGVPEKSLLKLLATRRVSVRVGKDAVSIAVTD
;
A
#
# COMPACT_ATOMS: atom_id res chain seq x y z
N MET A 1 13.76 -2.19 10.19
CA MET A 1 13.76 -0.71 10.28
C MET A 1 12.35 -0.21 10.08
N ASN A 2 11.84 0.62 10.99
CA ASN A 2 10.45 1.11 10.96
C ASN A 2 10.48 2.57 10.47
N ALA A 3 10.25 2.81 9.18
CA ALA A 3 10.29 4.17 8.60
C ALA A 3 9.03 4.97 8.98
N GLY A 4 9.20 6.25 9.27
CA GLY A 4 8.11 7.19 9.56
C GLY A 4 7.36 7.64 8.31
N PHE A 5 6.25 8.38 8.49
CA PHE A 5 5.37 8.83 7.41
C PHE A 5 6.13 9.66 6.36
N PHE A 6 6.74 10.79 6.74
CA PHE A 6 7.42 11.69 5.79
C PHE A 6 8.57 11.03 5.04
N ALA A 7 9.31 10.13 5.71
CA ALA A 7 10.37 9.36 5.06
C ALA A 7 9.84 8.48 3.91
N LEU A 8 8.62 7.97 4.03
CA LEU A 8 7.98 7.16 3.00
C LEU A 8 7.09 7.97 2.04
N TYR A 9 6.59 9.13 2.47
CA TYR A 9 5.72 9.96 1.64
C TYR A 9 6.50 10.87 0.70
N ASP A 10 7.56 11.50 1.20
CA ASP A 10 8.37 12.49 0.45
C ASP A 10 9.72 11.92 -0.04
N HIS A 11 10.18 10.82 0.57
CA HIS A 11 11.54 10.31 0.40
C HIS A 11 11.61 8.78 0.19
N GLU A 12 10.58 8.17 -0.38
CA GLU A 12 10.45 6.73 -0.58
C GLU A 12 11.64 6.10 -1.29
N HIS A 13 12.20 6.76 -2.31
CA HIS A 13 13.34 6.23 -3.06
C HIS A 13 14.58 6.12 -2.17
N ARG A 14 14.82 7.14 -1.33
CA ARG A 14 15.92 7.14 -0.36
C ARG A 14 15.67 6.12 0.76
N THR A 15 14.43 6.02 1.22
CA THR A 15 14.05 5.21 2.38
C THR A 15 13.99 3.71 2.07
N LEU A 16 13.49 3.33 0.89
CA LEU A 16 13.30 1.93 0.49
C LEU A 16 14.40 1.42 -0.44
N GLY A 17 15.11 2.32 -1.13
CA GLY A 17 16.17 1.95 -2.07
C GLY A 17 15.68 0.93 -3.09
N SER A 18 16.43 -0.16 -3.25
CA SER A 18 16.10 -1.26 -4.16
C SER A 18 14.86 -2.06 -3.78
N SER A 19 14.30 -1.86 -2.58
CA SER A 19 13.03 -2.50 -2.18
C SER A 19 11.80 -1.81 -2.77
N LEU A 20 11.94 -0.57 -3.25
CA LEU A 20 10.87 0.13 -3.98
C LEU A 20 10.85 -0.35 -5.42
N ILE A 21 9.79 -1.08 -5.79
CA ILE A 21 9.57 -1.55 -7.16
C ILE A 21 8.80 -0.51 -7.96
N MET A 22 7.75 0.06 -7.36
CA MET A 22 6.86 1.04 -7.99
C MET A 22 6.15 1.86 -6.91
N ARG A 23 5.81 3.11 -7.25
CA ARG A 23 4.85 3.95 -6.50
C ARG A 23 3.66 4.28 -7.40
N ASP A 24 2.46 4.17 -6.84
CA ASP A 24 1.22 4.74 -7.39
C ASP A 24 0.64 5.66 -6.31
N GLU A 25 0.33 6.89 -6.68
CA GLU A 25 -0.27 7.88 -5.79
C GLU A 25 -1.59 8.37 -6.37
N ARG A 26 -2.64 8.38 -5.54
CA ARG A 26 -3.98 8.77 -5.95
C ARG A 26 -4.67 9.58 -4.87
N THR A 27 -5.44 10.55 -5.32
CA THR A 27 -6.41 11.24 -4.48
C THR A 27 -7.73 10.46 -4.50
N VAL A 28 -8.30 10.22 -3.32
CA VAL A 28 -9.59 9.54 -3.17
C VAL A 28 -10.54 10.40 -2.34
N PHE A 29 -11.83 10.35 -2.68
CA PHE A 29 -12.90 11.04 -1.97
C PHE A 29 -13.70 10.08 -1.09
N PRO A 30 -14.36 10.57 -0.02
CA PRO A 30 -15.26 9.74 0.78
C PRO A 30 -16.33 9.05 -0.07
N GLY A 31 -16.50 7.74 0.13
CA GLY A 31 -17.44 6.91 -0.64
C GLY A 31 -16.96 6.49 -2.04
N GLN A 32 -15.85 7.04 -2.53
CA GLN A 32 -15.29 6.67 -3.82
C GLN A 32 -14.71 5.25 -3.80
N ARG A 33 -14.88 4.54 -4.91
CA ARG A 33 -14.15 3.30 -5.20
C ARG A 33 -13.29 3.53 -6.43
N VAL A 34 -12.01 3.19 -6.33
CA VAL A 34 -11.03 3.34 -7.40
C VAL A 34 -10.49 1.97 -7.75
N SER A 35 -10.54 1.61 -9.04
CA SER A 35 -9.82 0.45 -9.56
C SER A 35 -8.35 0.82 -9.76
N LEU A 36 -7.47 0.01 -9.18
CA LEU A 36 -6.03 0.17 -9.35
C LEU A 36 -5.58 -0.68 -10.53
N ASP A 37 -4.88 -0.05 -11.46
CA ASP A 37 -4.18 -0.73 -12.53
C ASP A 37 -2.68 -0.49 -12.29
N LEU A 38 -1.98 -1.57 -11.95
CA LEU A 38 -0.65 -1.53 -11.36
C LEU A 38 0.29 -2.35 -12.24
N ALA A 39 1.36 -1.72 -12.73
CA ALA A 39 2.43 -2.41 -13.45
C ALA A 39 3.33 -3.16 -12.44
N LEU A 40 2.93 -4.36 -12.06
CA LEU A 40 3.59 -5.13 -11.01
C LEU A 40 4.71 -6.01 -11.56
N SER A 41 5.89 -5.90 -10.95
CA SER A 41 7.00 -6.83 -11.20
C SER A 41 6.68 -8.23 -10.65
N PRO A 42 7.07 -9.32 -11.35
CA PRO A 42 7.01 -10.68 -10.81
C PRO A 42 7.79 -10.86 -9.51
N ALA A 43 8.81 -10.02 -9.27
CA ALA A 43 9.62 -10.01 -8.06
C ALA A 43 8.93 -9.30 -6.86
N ALA A 44 7.78 -8.66 -7.04
CA ALA A 44 7.07 -7.99 -5.96
C ALA A 44 6.52 -8.99 -4.94
N ARG A 45 6.91 -8.82 -3.67
CA ARG A 45 6.54 -9.74 -2.56
C ARG A 45 5.72 -9.06 -1.45
N PHE A 46 5.63 -7.74 -1.49
CA PHE A 46 4.92 -6.93 -0.52
C PHE A 46 4.08 -5.88 -1.23
N LEU A 47 2.90 -5.61 -0.69
CA LEU A 47 2.11 -4.44 -1.02
C LEU A 47 2.06 -3.55 0.22
N GLY A 48 2.65 -2.36 0.11
CA GLY A 48 2.55 -1.30 1.11
C GLY A 48 1.57 -0.24 0.66
N VAL A 49 0.74 0.24 1.59
CA VAL A 49 -0.18 1.36 1.36
C VAL A 49 0.03 2.40 2.44
N LEU A 50 0.09 3.66 2.02
CA LEU A 50 0.12 4.83 2.88
C LEU A 50 -1.11 5.69 2.60
N ALA A 51 -1.68 6.28 3.65
CA ALA A 51 -2.74 7.28 3.55
C ALA A 51 -2.35 8.56 4.31
N ALA A 52 -2.38 9.70 3.61
CA ALA A 52 -2.05 11.01 4.15
C ALA A 52 -3.22 11.59 4.97
N TYR A 53 -3.44 11.04 6.17
CA TYR A 53 -4.45 11.54 7.10
C TYR A 53 -4.11 12.94 7.62
N ARG A 54 -5.14 13.71 8.00
CA ARG A 54 -4.96 15.03 8.62
C ARG A 54 -4.13 14.96 9.91
N ASP A 55 -4.32 13.91 10.70
CA ASP A 55 -3.49 13.64 11.89
C ASP A 55 -2.80 12.27 11.75
N VAL A 56 -1.67 12.26 11.05
CA VAL A 56 -0.85 11.06 10.85
C VAL A 56 -0.22 10.53 12.14
N ARG A 57 -0.22 11.29 13.24
CA ARG A 57 0.38 10.83 14.51
C ARG A 57 -0.52 9.86 15.25
N THR A 58 -1.83 10.05 15.15
CA THR A 58 -2.84 9.21 15.82
C THR A 58 -3.44 8.17 14.88
N ALA A 59 -3.46 8.44 13.57
CA ALA A 59 -3.98 7.53 12.57
C ALA A 59 -3.08 6.30 12.33
N ARG A 60 -3.69 5.15 12.01
CA ARG A 60 -2.99 4.03 11.38
C ARG A 60 -2.84 4.31 9.89
N TRP A 61 -1.88 5.16 9.55
CA TRP A 61 -1.64 5.65 8.19
C TRP A 61 -0.94 4.64 7.27
N ARG A 62 -0.46 3.50 7.79
CA ARG A 62 0.23 2.46 7.01
C ARG A 62 -0.41 1.09 7.18
N ALA A 63 -0.53 0.37 6.07
CA ALA A 63 -0.77 -1.06 6.05
C ALA A 63 0.23 -1.74 5.10
N VAL A 64 0.68 -2.94 5.46
CA VAL A 64 1.57 -3.74 4.64
C VAL A 64 1.07 -5.18 4.67
N VAL A 65 1.01 -5.82 3.51
CA VAL A 65 0.80 -7.26 3.41
C VAL A 65 1.99 -7.89 2.70
N GLY A 66 2.59 -8.89 3.34
CA GLY A 66 3.50 -9.81 2.69
C GLY A 66 2.70 -10.94 2.04
N VAL A 67 3.04 -11.29 0.81
CA VAL A 67 2.27 -12.30 0.09
C VAL A 67 2.80 -13.70 0.41
N PRO A 68 1.95 -14.64 0.88
CA PRO A 68 2.39 -15.99 1.26
C PRO A 68 2.96 -16.77 0.07
N GLU A 69 2.50 -16.45 -1.15
CA GLU A 69 2.93 -17.11 -2.40
C GLU A 69 4.27 -16.63 -2.94
N LYS A 70 5.00 -15.80 -2.19
CA LYS A 70 6.27 -15.16 -2.61
C LYS A 70 6.16 -14.25 -3.85
N SER A 71 4.99 -14.15 -4.50
CA SER A 71 4.70 -13.26 -5.63
C SER A 71 3.34 -12.57 -5.47
N LEU A 72 3.32 -11.24 -5.58
CA LEU A 72 2.12 -10.41 -5.48
C LEU A 72 1.23 -10.58 -6.70
N LEU A 73 1.82 -10.79 -7.89
CA LEU A 73 1.06 -11.09 -9.10
C LEU A 73 0.20 -12.34 -8.92
N LYS A 74 0.76 -13.41 -8.35
CA LYS A 74 0.03 -14.66 -8.13
C LYS A 74 -1.09 -14.51 -7.10
N LEU A 75 -0.88 -13.70 -6.07
CA LEU A 75 -1.92 -13.37 -5.10
C LEU A 75 -3.09 -12.65 -5.77
N LEU A 76 -2.83 -11.64 -6.62
CA LEU A 76 -3.87 -10.87 -7.30
C LEU A 76 -4.60 -11.66 -8.39
N ALA A 77 -3.96 -12.68 -8.95
CA ALA A 77 -4.58 -13.59 -9.91
C ALA A 77 -5.57 -14.57 -9.26
N THR A 78 -5.44 -14.85 -7.97
CA THR A 78 -6.22 -15.89 -7.26
C THR A 78 -7.17 -15.33 -6.21
N ARG A 79 -6.90 -14.13 -5.70
CA ARG A 79 -7.64 -13.52 -4.60
C ARG A 79 -7.95 -12.06 -4.88
N ARG A 80 -9.05 -11.59 -4.32
CA ARG A 80 -9.37 -10.17 -4.35
C ARG A 80 -8.63 -9.44 -3.24
N VAL A 81 -7.83 -8.46 -3.63
CA VAL A 81 -7.19 -7.53 -2.68
C VAL A 81 -7.92 -6.20 -2.72
N SER A 82 -8.32 -5.70 -1.55
CA SER A 82 -8.98 -4.41 -1.40
C SER A 82 -8.25 -3.55 -0.37
N VAL A 83 -8.13 -2.26 -0.69
CA VAL A 83 -7.62 -1.24 0.21
C VAL A 83 -8.81 -0.46 0.75
N ARG A 84 -8.92 -0.34 2.08
CA ARG A 84 -9.90 0.54 2.72
C ARG A 84 -9.19 1.70 3.38
N VAL A 85 -9.57 2.91 3.00
CA VAL A 85 -9.18 4.15 3.67
C VAL A 85 -10.34 4.56 4.57
N GLY A 86 -10.22 4.26 5.87
CA GLY A 86 -11.19 4.66 6.89
C GLY A 86 -10.98 6.10 7.36
N LYS A 87 -11.68 6.52 8.41
CA LYS A 87 -11.56 7.85 9.04
C LYS A 87 -10.13 8.16 9.52
N ASP A 88 -9.47 7.16 10.09
CA ASP A 88 -8.19 7.28 10.80
C ASP A 88 -7.31 6.04 10.63
N ALA A 89 -7.67 5.14 9.72
CA ALA A 89 -6.92 3.92 9.51
C ALA A 89 -7.03 3.44 8.06
N VAL A 90 -5.87 3.16 7.46
CA VAL A 90 -5.81 2.38 6.22
C VAL A 90 -5.67 0.89 6.57
N SER A 91 -6.27 0.05 5.75
CA SER A 91 -6.13 -1.41 5.84
C SER A 91 -6.12 -2.05 4.46
N ILE A 92 -5.48 -3.21 4.39
CA ILE A 92 -5.50 -4.09 3.23
C ILE A 92 -6.25 -5.34 3.66
N ALA A 93 -7.23 -5.75 2.86
CA ALA A 93 -7.95 -7.01 3.04
C ALA A 93 -7.72 -7.89 1.82
N VAL A 94 -7.35 -9.13 2.07
CA VAL A 94 -7.25 -10.19 1.06
C VAL A 94 -8.43 -11.13 1.32
N THR A 95 -9.30 -11.28 0.33
CA THR A 95 -10.45 -12.19 0.40
C THR A 95 -10.32 -13.24 -0.69
N ASP A 96 -10.80 -14.44 -0.39
CA ASP A 96 -10.96 -15.52 -1.38
C ASP A 96 -12.03 -15.17 -2.44
#